data_AF-A0A833E5Z3-F1
#
_entry.id   AF-A0A833E5Z3-F1
#
_cell.length_a   1.000
_cell.length_b   1.000
_cell.length_c   1.000
_cell.angle_alpha   90.00
_cell.angle_beta   90.00
_cell.angle_gamma   90.00
#
_symmetry.space_group_name_H-M   'P 1'
#
loop_
_entity.id
_entity.type
_entity.pdbx_description
1 polymer ?
#
loop_
_entity_poly.entity_id
_entity_poly.type
_entity_poly.pdbx_seq_one_letter_code
_entity_poly.pdbx_strand_id
1 'polypeptide(L)'
;MKEVIDRTLSICPKCFKRIPAIFYEEENVVYIEKTCPEHGMFKDIYWSDAQLYKKFNSYEYISSVKVTHRETEKGCPYDCGLCPNHKTPTVLANIDLTNRCNLNCPICFANAGKTGVVYEPSFQEVKRMMEILRSEIPPTPAIQFAGGEPTLREDLFHIIELAKEMGFVHTQLATNGLKLKNREYVRKLKEVGLSTIYLQFDGISERPYLIARGRNLLPFKMKVIENCRDVGFNSVVLVPTLVKGVNDGEVGDIIRYGVKNFDVIRGVNFQPVSFTGRIEEEKRLEGRITIPDFIRLVEEQTHGEISREDFYPVPVVAPISLFVENILDRKKPVLGSHQHCGVSTYVFVEDGKMIPFPRFFDVEGFLELIKEKNEELIEGKKSKIRSVLDLSLSILKLIDRDRAPKSINVKTLANFIVDILRGSYTSLVKLHHSVLMIGCMHFMDPYNFDIRRCERCCIHYALPDGRVIPFCTFNTIHRPLMFKGQSCSGEKDNN
;
A
#
# COMPACT_ATOMS: atom_id res chain seq x y z
N MET A 1 2.54 -22.78 29.58
CA MET A 1 3.02 -21.41 29.29
C MET A 1 2.86 -21.19 27.81
N LYS A 2 2.41 -20.00 27.39
CA LYS A 2 2.35 -19.65 25.97
C LYS A 2 3.79 -19.56 25.44
N GLU A 3 4.07 -20.20 24.31
CA GLU A 3 5.38 -20.08 23.66
C GLU A 3 5.47 -18.73 22.95
N VAL A 4 6.35 -17.86 23.43
CA VAL A 4 6.58 -16.55 22.81
C VAL A 4 7.45 -16.75 21.58
N ILE A 5 6.92 -16.44 20.41
CA ILE A 5 7.63 -16.61 19.14
C ILE A 5 8.42 -15.35 18.76
N ASP A 6 8.03 -14.17 19.26
CA ASP A 6 8.68 -12.90 18.94
C ASP A 6 8.25 -11.77 19.91
N ARG A 7 8.94 -10.63 19.90
CA ARG A 7 8.67 -9.46 20.77
C ARG A 7 8.75 -8.14 19.99
N THR A 8 7.95 -7.16 20.40
CA THR A 8 8.03 -5.80 19.85
C THR A 8 7.62 -4.77 20.91
N LEU A 9 7.70 -3.50 20.53
CA LEU A 9 7.01 -2.41 21.21
C LEU A 9 5.70 -2.11 20.46
N SER A 10 4.68 -1.75 21.22
CA SER A 10 3.35 -1.37 20.75
C SER A 10 2.89 -0.10 21.48
N ILE A 11 1.69 0.37 21.14
CA ILE A 11 0.94 1.36 21.91
C ILE A 11 -0.24 0.74 22.67
N CYS A 12 -0.64 1.37 23.77
CA CYS A 12 -1.87 1.08 24.48
C CYS A 12 -3.09 1.55 23.66
N PRO A 13 -4.12 0.72 23.45
CA PRO A 13 -5.32 1.12 22.70
C PRO A 13 -6.14 2.27 23.32
N LYS A 14 -5.93 2.57 24.61
CA LYS A 14 -6.69 3.60 25.34
C LYS A 14 -5.91 4.90 25.51
N CYS A 15 -4.71 4.84 26.11
CA CYS A 15 -3.90 6.04 26.39
C CYS A 15 -2.75 6.27 25.41
N PHE A 16 -2.58 5.42 24.40
CA PHE A 16 -1.51 5.50 23.39
C PHE A 16 -0.07 5.45 23.94
N LYS A 17 0.11 5.20 25.25
CA LYS A 17 1.42 4.96 25.86
C LYS A 17 2.11 3.75 25.24
N ARG A 18 3.42 3.87 25.04
CA ARG A 18 4.28 2.83 24.47
C ARG A 18 4.46 1.73 25.51
N ILE A 19 4.18 0.50 25.12
CA ILE A 19 4.19 -0.68 25.99
C ILE A 19 4.83 -1.87 25.28
N PRO A 20 5.45 -2.81 26.01
CA PRO A 20 5.94 -4.04 25.42
C PRO A 20 4.79 -4.90 24.91
N ALA A 21 5.04 -5.64 23.83
CA ALA A 21 4.12 -6.62 23.28
C ALA A 21 4.89 -7.91 22.93
N ILE A 22 4.18 -9.03 23.00
CA ILE A 22 4.68 -10.35 22.61
C ILE A 22 3.82 -10.89 21.47
N PHE A 23 4.43 -11.74 20.65
CA PHE A 23 3.74 -12.58 19.71
C PHE A 23 3.79 -14.03 20.20
N TYR A 24 2.69 -14.75 20.04
CA TYR A 24 2.63 -16.19 20.28
C TYR A 24 1.70 -16.85 19.27
N GLU A 25 1.94 -18.13 19.05
CA GLU A 25 1.10 -18.99 18.21
C GLU A 25 0.13 -19.78 19.09
N GLU A 26 -1.14 -19.82 18.70
CA GLU A 26 -2.19 -20.63 19.33
C GLU A 26 -3.16 -21.07 18.22
N GLU A 27 -3.38 -22.38 18.07
CA GLU A 27 -4.28 -22.94 17.04
C GLU A 27 -4.00 -22.46 15.60
N ASN A 28 -2.72 -22.40 15.21
CA ASN A 28 -2.25 -21.89 13.90
C ASN A 28 -2.56 -20.39 13.66
N VAL A 29 -2.89 -19.63 14.71
CA VAL A 29 -3.07 -18.18 14.66
C VAL A 29 -1.95 -17.49 15.43
N VAL A 30 -1.38 -16.44 14.86
CA VAL A 30 -0.41 -15.58 15.55
C VAL A 30 -1.15 -14.41 16.19
N TYR A 31 -1.10 -14.37 17.51
CA TYR A 31 -1.67 -13.30 18.31
C TYR A 31 -0.59 -12.29 18.71
N ILE A 32 -1.00 -11.03 18.87
CA ILE A 32 -0.25 -10.01 19.59
C ILE A 32 -0.92 -9.76 20.94
N GLU A 33 -0.13 -9.79 22.01
CA GLU A 33 -0.60 -9.50 23.37
C GLU A 33 0.27 -8.45 24.02
N LYS A 34 -0.37 -7.53 24.75
CA LYS A 34 0.29 -6.40 25.40
C LYS A 34 -0.44 -6.00 26.67
N THR A 35 0.32 -5.52 27.64
CA THR A 35 -0.23 -5.16 28.95
C THR A 35 0.13 -3.71 29.26
N CYS A 36 -0.90 -2.88 29.45
CA CYS A 36 -0.77 -1.52 29.93
C CYS A 36 -0.93 -1.50 31.45
N PRO A 37 -0.01 -0.89 32.22
CA PRO A 37 -0.13 -0.79 33.68
C PRO A 37 -1.45 -0.16 34.16
N GLU A 38 -2.01 0.76 33.37
CA GLU A 38 -3.24 1.49 33.71
C GLU A 38 -4.51 0.83 33.15
N HIS A 39 -4.39 0.14 32.02
CA HIS A 39 -5.56 -0.25 31.22
C HIS A 39 -5.74 -1.76 31.05
N GLY A 40 -4.82 -2.56 31.61
CA GLY A 40 -4.87 -4.01 31.59
C GLY A 40 -4.26 -4.63 30.33
N MET A 41 -4.56 -5.91 30.14
CA MET A 41 -4.12 -6.72 29.00
C MET A 41 -5.01 -6.48 27.79
N PHE A 42 -4.42 -6.53 26.59
CA PHE A 42 -5.09 -6.53 25.31
C PHE A 42 -4.53 -7.66 24.45
N LYS A 43 -5.40 -8.42 23.78
CA LYS A 43 -5.07 -9.45 22.78
C LYS A 43 -5.66 -9.06 21.43
N ASP A 44 -4.98 -9.30 20.31
CA ASP A 44 -5.57 -9.24 18.96
C ASP A 44 -4.97 -10.30 18.05
N ILE A 45 -5.67 -10.64 16.97
CA ILE A 45 -5.10 -11.43 15.88
C ILE A 45 -4.12 -10.53 15.12
N TYR A 46 -2.85 -10.93 15.10
CA TYR A 46 -1.83 -10.28 14.28
C TYR A 46 -1.81 -10.89 12.88
N TRP A 47 -1.95 -12.22 12.79
CA TRP A 47 -1.93 -12.98 11.54
C TRP A 47 -2.71 -14.30 11.71
N SER A 48 -3.70 -14.58 10.88
CA SER A 48 -4.59 -15.75 11.07
C SER A 48 -4.06 -17.09 10.53
N ASP A 49 -2.85 -17.14 9.98
CA ASP A 49 -2.18 -18.37 9.51
C ASP A 49 -0.69 -18.36 9.88
N ALA A 50 -0.30 -19.11 10.92
CA ALA A 50 1.06 -19.14 11.43
C ALA A 50 2.09 -19.73 10.46
N GLN A 51 1.68 -20.63 9.56
CA GLN A 51 2.57 -21.13 8.51
C GLN A 51 2.87 -20.03 7.50
N LEU A 52 1.85 -19.27 7.09
CA LEU A 52 2.03 -18.13 6.18
C LEU A 52 2.83 -17.00 6.82
N TYR A 53 2.69 -16.78 8.14
CA TYR A 53 3.54 -15.88 8.92
C TYR A 53 5.02 -16.25 8.79
N LYS A 54 5.35 -17.53 9.01
CA LYS A 54 6.73 -18.05 8.89
C LYS A 54 7.26 -17.91 7.47
N LYS A 55 6.45 -18.25 6.45
CA LYS A 55 6.80 -18.01 5.03
C LYS A 55 7.06 -16.54 4.75
N PHE A 56 6.24 -15.62 5.26
CA PHE A 56 6.42 -14.19 4.97
C PHE A 56 7.67 -13.62 5.63
N ASN A 57 8.07 -14.15 6.79
CA ASN A 57 9.33 -13.78 7.44
C ASN A 57 10.58 -14.15 6.63
N SER A 58 10.55 -15.19 5.78
CA SER A 58 11.71 -15.52 4.93
C SER A 58 11.96 -14.51 3.81
N TYR A 59 11.00 -13.62 3.51
CA TYR A 59 11.17 -12.49 2.58
C TYR A 59 11.49 -11.18 3.30
N GLU A 60 11.86 -11.22 4.58
CA GLU A 60 12.26 -10.03 5.29
C GLU A 60 13.46 -9.34 4.63
N TYR A 61 13.33 -8.03 4.46
CA TYR A 61 14.42 -7.16 4.06
C TYR A 61 14.37 -5.87 4.88
N ILE A 62 15.48 -5.56 5.56
CA ILE A 62 15.63 -4.34 6.36
C ILE A 62 16.58 -3.40 5.62
N SER A 63 16.07 -2.24 5.22
CA SER A 63 16.87 -1.20 4.57
C SER A 63 17.33 -0.14 5.58
N SER A 64 17.91 0.95 5.09
CA SER A 64 18.27 2.12 5.91
C SER A 64 17.89 3.42 5.19
N VAL A 65 17.56 4.45 5.97
CA VAL A 65 17.33 5.80 5.46
C VAL A 65 18.55 6.65 5.79
N LYS A 66 19.09 7.37 4.79
CA LYS A 66 20.27 8.24 5.01
C LYS A 66 19.89 9.67 5.41
N VAL A 67 18.76 10.16 4.92
CA VAL A 67 18.28 11.52 5.20
C VAL A 67 17.10 11.44 6.13
N THR A 68 17.28 11.95 7.34
CA THR A 68 16.21 12.11 8.32
C THR A 68 15.81 13.57 8.39
N HIS A 69 14.51 13.84 8.34
CA HIS A 69 13.97 15.21 8.44
C HIS A 69 13.66 15.63 9.88
N ARG A 70 14.00 14.78 10.87
CA ARG A 70 13.69 15.04 12.27
C ARG A 70 14.58 14.28 13.24
N GLU A 71 14.86 14.90 14.38
CA GLU A 71 15.49 14.28 15.54
C GLU A 71 14.45 13.59 16.44
N THR A 72 14.93 12.77 17.38
CA THR A 72 14.10 12.04 18.35
C THR A 72 14.18 12.68 19.73
N GLU A 73 13.03 12.97 20.33
CA GLU A 73 12.89 13.55 21.69
C GLU A 73 12.09 12.62 22.62
N LYS A 74 10.84 12.27 22.27
CA LYS A 74 9.90 11.42 23.02
C LYS A 74 9.95 9.94 22.60
N GLY A 75 10.62 9.63 21.50
CA GLY A 75 10.76 8.29 20.91
C GLY A 75 9.63 7.91 19.93
N CYS A 76 9.84 6.80 19.21
CA CYS A 76 8.83 6.22 18.33
C CYS A 76 7.63 5.71 19.16
N PRO A 77 6.36 5.98 18.79
CA PRO A 77 5.87 6.65 17.56
C PRO A 77 5.46 8.14 17.74
N TYR A 78 5.89 8.81 18.81
CA TYR A 78 5.43 10.16 19.15
C TYR A 78 6.17 11.27 18.39
N ASP A 79 7.43 11.04 18.04
CA ASP A 79 8.22 12.00 17.26
C ASP A 79 8.13 11.76 15.75
N CYS A 80 7.12 11.02 15.28
CA CYS A 80 7.08 10.65 13.87
C CYS A 80 7.15 11.84 12.91
N GLY A 81 7.69 11.52 11.73
CA GLY A 81 8.60 12.35 10.95
C GLY A 81 9.77 11.41 10.62
N LEU A 82 10.25 11.31 9.37
CA LEU A 82 11.35 10.41 8.98
C LEU A 82 12.60 10.65 9.84
N CYS A 83 12.67 10.01 11.01
CA CYS A 83 13.70 10.10 12.04
C CYS A 83 14.66 8.89 11.97
N PRO A 84 15.76 8.88 12.74
CA PRO A 84 16.78 7.81 12.67
C PRO A 84 16.30 6.37 12.93
N ASN A 85 15.11 6.18 13.51
CA ASN A 85 14.53 4.84 13.67
C ASN A 85 14.00 4.27 12.36
N HIS A 86 13.71 5.11 11.35
CA HIS A 86 13.15 4.65 10.09
C HIS A 86 14.16 3.89 9.23
N LYS A 87 13.67 2.82 8.61
CA LYS A 87 14.45 1.86 7.82
C LYS A 87 14.12 1.88 6.34
N THR A 88 13.09 2.62 5.92
CA THR A 88 12.67 2.68 4.51
C THR A 88 12.39 4.13 4.07
N PRO A 89 12.84 4.53 2.87
CA PRO A 89 12.51 5.85 2.33
C PRO A 89 11.02 5.93 1.95
N THR A 90 10.54 7.14 1.64
CA THR A 90 9.18 7.30 1.11
C THR A 90 9.10 6.76 -0.32
N VAL A 91 8.26 5.74 -0.51
CA VAL A 91 7.95 5.21 -1.85
C VAL A 91 6.65 5.82 -2.37
N LEU A 92 5.64 5.95 -1.49
CA LEU A 92 4.39 6.62 -1.80
C LEU A 92 4.08 7.66 -0.73
N ALA A 93 4.08 8.94 -1.12
CA ALA A 93 3.65 10.01 -0.24
C ALA A 93 2.17 10.32 -0.42
N ASN A 94 1.44 10.46 0.67
CA ASN A 94 0.08 10.99 0.69
C ASN A 94 0.14 12.48 1.04
N ILE A 95 -0.65 13.27 0.32
CA ILE A 95 -0.97 14.65 0.72
C ILE A 95 -2.48 14.74 0.87
N ASP A 96 -2.94 14.95 2.09
CA ASP A 96 -4.34 15.29 2.34
C ASP A 96 -4.55 16.73 1.88
N LEU A 97 -5.28 16.91 0.78
CA LEU A 97 -5.49 18.24 0.21
C LEU A 97 -6.57 19.03 0.94
N THR A 98 -7.53 18.33 1.55
CA THR A 98 -8.61 18.95 2.34
C THR A 98 -9.19 17.90 3.27
N ASN A 99 -9.74 18.27 4.42
CA ASN A 99 -10.57 17.38 5.23
C ASN A 99 -12.08 17.55 4.96
N ARG A 100 -12.46 18.36 3.95
CA ARG A 100 -13.84 18.44 3.46
C ARG A 100 -14.18 17.20 2.66
N CYS A 101 -15.40 16.71 2.80
CA CYS A 101 -15.90 15.57 2.02
C CYS A 101 -17.37 15.79 1.66
N ASN A 102 -17.78 15.28 0.49
CA ASN A 102 -19.17 15.25 0.03
C ASN A 102 -19.88 13.92 0.40
N LEU A 103 -19.30 13.16 1.33
CA LEU A 103 -19.86 11.96 1.95
C LEU A 103 -19.62 11.97 3.46
N ASN A 104 -20.46 11.24 4.20
CA ASN A 104 -20.38 11.08 5.66
C ASN A 104 -20.29 9.59 6.04
N CYS A 105 -19.30 8.88 5.49
CA CYS A 105 -19.20 7.43 5.57
C CYS A 105 -19.11 6.91 7.02
N PRO A 106 -19.91 5.89 7.41
CA PRO A 106 -19.87 5.29 8.75
C PRO A 106 -18.48 4.75 9.16
N ILE A 107 -17.73 4.16 8.25
CA ILE A 107 -16.42 3.53 8.54
C ILE A 107 -15.21 4.42 8.19
N CYS A 108 -15.41 5.74 8.04
CA CYS A 108 -14.33 6.63 7.62
C CYS A 108 -13.25 6.78 8.69
N PHE A 109 -12.05 6.23 8.47
CA PHE A 109 -10.92 6.44 9.38
C PHE A 109 -10.44 7.89 9.41
N ALA A 110 -10.60 8.64 8.31
CA ALA A 110 -10.18 10.04 8.23
C ALA A 110 -11.11 10.98 9.01
N ASN A 111 -12.32 10.52 9.36
CA ASN A 111 -13.39 11.29 10.02
C ASN A 111 -13.61 12.69 9.42
N ALA A 112 -13.45 12.79 8.10
CA ALA A 112 -13.52 14.03 7.33
C ALA A 112 -14.88 14.72 7.53
N GLY A 113 -14.87 16.04 7.73
CA GLY A 113 -16.08 16.86 7.93
C GLY A 113 -16.71 16.83 9.33
N LYS A 114 -16.16 16.06 10.30
CA LYS A 114 -16.72 15.94 11.67
C LYS A 114 -15.85 16.53 12.78
N THR A 115 -14.73 17.16 12.43
CA THR A 115 -13.70 17.61 13.37
C THR A 115 -13.91 19.03 13.92
N GLY A 116 -14.86 19.79 13.37
CA GLY A 116 -15.07 21.21 13.72
C GLY A 116 -13.97 22.17 13.21
N VAL A 117 -12.79 21.66 12.87
CA VAL A 117 -11.68 22.39 12.24
C VAL A 117 -11.59 22.05 10.76
N VAL A 118 -11.47 23.08 9.91
CA VAL A 118 -11.17 22.92 8.48
C VAL A 118 -9.66 22.81 8.30
N TYR A 119 -9.23 21.73 7.65
CA TYR A 119 -7.85 21.54 7.20
C TYR A 119 -7.83 21.55 5.69
N GLU A 120 -7.15 22.54 5.11
CA GLU A 120 -6.99 22.70 3.67
C GLU A 120 -5.70 23.50 3.43
N PRO A 121 -4.55 22.83 3.27
CA PRO A 121 -3.28 23.53 3.05
C PRO A 121 -3.34 24.38 1.78
N SER A 122 -2.79 25.58 1.84
CA SER A 122 -2.64 26.46 0.70
C SER A 122 -1.82 25.81 -0.42
N PHE A 123 -1.97 26.29 -1.65
CA PHE A 123 -1.16 25.83 -2.78
C PHE A 123 0.35 25.89 -2.48
N GLN A 124 0.82 26.94 -1.80
CA GLN A 124 2.22 27.08 -1.42
C GLN A 124 2.66 26.07 -0.35
N GLU A 125 1.79 25.71 0.59
CA GLU A 125 2.07 24.62 1.54
C GLU A 125 2.15 23.27 0.83
N VAL A 126 1.25 23.01 -0.12
CA VAL A 126 1.29 21.80 -0.94
C VAL A 126 2.59 21.71 -1.75
N LYS A 127 3.02 22.82 -2.36
CA LYS A 127 4.32 22.91 -3.03
C LYS A 127 5.48 22.61 -2.08
N ARG A 128 5.52 23.20 -0.88
CA ARG A 128 6.57 22.92 0.11
C ARG A 128 6.61 21.46 0.55
N MET A 129 5.44 20.84 0.75
CA MET A 129 5.37 19.40 1.05
C MET A 129 5.97 18.56 -0.08
N MET A 130 5.70 18.90 -1.34
CA MET A 130 6.32 18.25 -2.49
C MET A 130 7.83 18.48 -2.56
N GLU A 131 8.32 19.69 -2.26
CA GLU A 131 9.76 20.00 -2.24
C GLU A 131 10.50 19.14 -1.22
N ILE A 132 9.92 18.96 -0.02
CA ILE A 132 10.48 18.10 1.02
C ILE A 132 10.59 16.65 0.53
N LEU A 133 9.51 16.11 -0.05
CA LEU A 133 9.49 14.75 -0.59
C LEU A 133 10.52 14.53 -1.71
N ARG A 134 10.77 15.55 -2.54
CA ARG A 134 11.79 15.51 -3.60
C ARG A 134 13.21 15.72 -3.08
N SER A 135 13.37 16.29 -1.89
CA SER A 135 14.65 16.45 -1.20
C SER A 135 15.14 15.18 -0.48
N GLU A 136 14.27 14.18 -0.28
CA GLU A 136 14.65 12.87 0.22
C GLU A 136 15.75 12.22 -0.66
N ILE A 137 16.55 11.34 -0.06
CA ILE A 137 17.56 10.57 -0.78
C ILE A 137 17.32 9.08 -0.53
N PRO A 138 16.82 8.33 -1.54
CA PRO A 138 16.46 8.78 -2.90
C PRO A 138 15.18 9.65 -2.93
N PRO A 139 15.01 10.53 -3.94
CA PRO A 139 13.80 11.36 -4.06
C PRO A 139 12.52 10.53 -4.18
N THR A 140 11.47 10.93 -3.46
CA THR A 140 10.18 10.24 -3.45
C THR A 140 9.60 10.11 -4.85
N PRO A 141 9.33 8.90 -5.37
CA PRO A 141 8.94 8.72 -6.77
C PRO A 141 7.44 8.97 -7.02
N ALA A 142 6.59 8.64 -6.04
CA ALA A 142 5.15 8.61 -6.21
C ALA A 142 4.42 9.44 -5.15
N ILE A 143 3.34 10.10 -5.58
CA ILE A 143 2.47 10.90 -4.72
C ILE A 143 1.01 10.50 -4.94
N GLN A 144 0.24 10.46 -3.85
CA GLN A 144 -1.19 10.25 -3.83
C GLN A 144 -1.87 11.46 -3.19
N PHE A 145 -2.75 12.10 -3.96
CA PHE A 145 -3.63 13.16 -3.48
C PHE A 145 -4.86 12.54 -2.82
N ALA A 146 -5.06 12.85 -1.54
CA ALA A 146 -6.09 12.28 -0.67
C ALA A 146 -6.75 13.37 0.19
N GLY A 147 -7.31 12.99 1.34
CA GLY A 147 -8.00 13.88 2.27
C GLY A 147 -9.35 13.34 2.70
N GLY A 148 -10.33 14.24 2.79
CA GLY A 148 -11.74 13.89 2.69
C GLY A 148 -12.05 13.52 1.24
N GLU A 149 -12.36 14.51 0.42
CA GLU A 149 -12.51 14.33 -1.04
C GLU A 149 -11.68 15.38 -1.80
N PRO A 150 -10.51 15.01 -2.35
CA PRO A 150 -9.61 15.96 -3.00
C PRO A 150 -10.24 16.64 -4.22
N THR A 151 -11.20 16.00 -4.88
CA THR A 151 -11.88 16.61 -6.04
C THR A 151 -12.72 17.83 -5.67
N LEU A 152 -12.97 18.10 -4.38
CA LEU A 152 -13.66 19.31 -3.94
C LEU A 152 -12.84 20.58 -4.16
N ARG A 153 -11.52 20.50 -4.23
CA ARG A 153 -10.65 21.65 -4.49
C ARG A 153 -10.72 22.11 -5.94
N GLU A 154 -10.71 23.42 -6.12
CA GLU A 154 -10.72 24.06 -7.45
C GLU A 154 -9.36 23.99 -8.13
N ASP A 155 -8.27 24.04 -7.37
CA ASP A 155 -6.88 24.05 -7.83
C ASP A 155 -6.27 22.64 -7.99
N LEU A 156 -7.06 21.55 -7.87
CA LEU A 156 -6.56 20.17 -7.96
C LEU A 156 -5.77 19.91 -9.25
N PHE A 157 -6.25 20.40 -10.39
CA PHE A 157 -5.61 20.21 -11.68
C PHE A 157 -4.19 20.79 -11.70
N HIS A 158 -4.01 22.03 -11.21
CA HIS A 158 -2.70 22.68 -11.10
C HIS A 158 -1.77 21.96 -10.12
N ILE A 159 -2.32 21.40 -9.03
CA ILE A 159 -1.52 20.60 -8.07
C ILE A 159 -0.96 19.33 -8.73
N ILE A 160 -1.75 18.68 -9.60
CA ILE A 160 -1.30 17.49 -10.34
C ILE A 160 -0.21 17.87 -11.35
N GLU A 161 -0.40 18.96 -12.11
CA GLU A 161 0.61 19.47 -13.06
C GLU A 161 1.93 19.78 -12.35
N LEU A 162 1.86 20.51 -11.23
CA LEU A 162 3.03 20.84 -10.41
C LEU A 162 3.79 19.58 -9.99
N ALA A 163 3.11 18.52 -9.54
CA ALA A 163 3.78 17.28 -9.18
C ALA A 163 4.51 16.63 -10.38
N LYS A 164 3.94 16.70 -11.58
CA LYS A 164 4.60 16.20 -12.80
C LYS A 164 5.84 17.02 -13.13
N GLU A 165 5.75 18.35 -13.06
CA GLU A 165 6.86 19.27 -13.28
C GLU A 165 8.00 19.06 -12.28
N MET A 166 7.67 18.75 -11.02
CA MET A 166 8.64 18.45 -9.96
C MET A 166 9.30 17.06 -10.05
N GLY A 167 8.91 16.26 -11.06
CA GLY A 167 9.53 14.97 -11.35
C GLY A 167 9.00 13.79 -10.54
N PHE A 168 7.78 13.88 -9.99
CA PHE A 168 7.07 12.69 -9.51
C PHE A 168 6.69 11.82 -10.72
N VAL A 169 7.25 10.62 -10.80
CA VAL A 169 7.02 9.70 -11.92
C VAL A 169 5.60 9.15 -11.91
N HIS A 170 4.96 9.11 -10.74
CA HIS A 170 3.63 8.55 -10.55
C HIS A 170 2.76 9.45 -9.67
N THR A 171 1.61 9.87 -10.19
CA THR A 171 0.62 10.68 -9.45
C THR A 171 -0.70 9.90 -9.35
N GLN A 172 -1.23 9.78 -8.13
CA GLN A 172 -2.49 9.08 -7.86
C GLN A 172 -3.51 10.02 -7.24
N LEU A 173 -4.79 9.78 -7.55
CA LEU A 173 -5.91 10.49 -6.94
C LEU A 173 -6.79 9.50 -6.18
N ALA A 174 -6.77 9.55 -4.85
CA ALA A 174 -7.69 8.79 -4.01
C ALA A 174 -9.03 9.52 -3.93
N THR A 175 -10.09 8.94 -4.51
CA THR A 175 -11.39 9.62 -4.64
C THR A 175 -12.56 8.66 -4.46
N ASN A 176 -13.67 9.20 -3.95
CA ASN A 176 -14.97 8.53 -3.98
C ASN A 176 -15.62 8.55 -5.37
N GLY A 177 -15.07 9.27 -6.35
CA GLY A 177 -15.51 9.22 -7.74
C GLY A 177 -16.78 10.00 -8.07
N LEU A 178 -17.43 10.66 -7.11
CA LEU A 178 -18.69 11.38 -7.37
C LEU A 178 -18.54 12.51 -8.41
N LYS A 179 -17.43 13.27 -8.39
CA LYS A 179 -17.16 14.27 -9.43
C LYS A 179 -16.76 13.65 -10.77
N LEU A 180 -16.18 12.45 -10.76
CA LEU A 180 -15.73 11.73 -11.97
C LEU A 180 -16.90 11.16 -12.79
N LYS A 181 -18.16 11.27 -12.31
CA LYS A 181 -19.36 11.07 -13.15
C LYS A 181 -19.41 12.07 -14.31
N ASN A 182 -18.72 13.20 -14.19
CA ASN A 182 -18.55 14.16 -15.27
C ASN A 182 -17.37 13.74 -16.16
N ARG A 183 -17.66 13.31 -17.39
CA ARG A 183 -16.66 12.91 -18.39
C ARG A 183 -15.62 14.00 -18.67
N GLU A 184 -16.02 15.26 -18.68
CA GLU A 184 -15.12 16.42 -18.84
C GLU A 184 -14.07 16.46 -17.73
N TYR A 185 -14.49 16.18 -16.50
CA TYR A 185 -13.59 16.17 -15.34
C TYR A 185 -12.55 15.05 -15.47
N VAL A 186 -12.96 13.85 -15.91
CA VAL A 186 -12.04 12.72 -16.14
C VAL A 186 -11.05 13.05 -17.27
N ARG A 187 -11.51 13.71 -18.34
CA ARG A 187 -10.62 14.13 -19.43
C ARG A 187 -9.58 15.14 -18.94
N LYS A 188 -9.99 16.14 -18.16
CA LYS A 188 -9.05 17.10 -17.56
C LYS A 188 -8.02 16.43 -16.68
N LEU A 189 -8.41 15.44 -15.86
CA LEU A 189 -7.45 14.63 -15.08
C LEU A 189 -6.42 13.92 -15.98
N LYS A 190 -6.85 13.41 -17.14
CA LYS A 190 -5.94 12.81 -18.14
C LYS A 190 -4.99 13.84 -18.73
N GLU A 191 -5.52 15.00 -19.14
CA GLU A 191 -4.77 16.08 -19.79
C GLU A 191 -3.67 16.64 -18.90
N VAL A 192 -3.94 16.82 -17.60
CA VAL A 192 -2.92 17.25 -16.62
C VAL A 192 -1.92 16.16 -16.24
N GLY A 193 -2.04 14.96 -16.82
CA GLY A 193 -1.08 13.88 -16.65
C GLY A 193 -1.21 13.08 -15.35
N LEU A 194 -2.40 12.99 -14.75
CA LEU A 194 -2.66 12.07 -13.65
C LEU A 194 -2.36 10.63 -14.08
N SER A 195 -1.51 9.92 -13.32
CA SER A 195 -1.13 8.54 -13.68
C SER A 195 -2.21 7.51 -13.36
N THR A 196 -2.88 7.63 -12.22
CA THR A 196 -3.85 6.62 -11.75
C THR A 196 -5.00 7.23 -10.94
N ILE A 197 -6.21 6.75 -11.19
CA ILE A 197 -7.36 6.99 -10.30
C ILE A 197 -7.42 5.83 -9.29
N TYR A 198 -7.28 6.16 -8.01
CA TYR A 198 -7.38 5.22 -6.88
C TYR A 198 -8.83 5.28 -6.36
N LEU A 199 -9.70 4.48 -6.97
CA LEU A 199 -11.16 4.60 -6.86
C LEU A 199 -11.70 3.76 -5.69
N GLN A 200 -12.33 4.40 -4.72
CA GLN A 200 -13.09 3.71 -3.68
C GLN A 200 -14.17 2.82 -4.32
N PHE A 201 -14.16 1.51 -4.05
CA PHE A 201 -15.05 0.52 -4.68
C PHE A 201 -15.32 -0.65 -3.73
N ASP A 202 -16.44 -0.65 -2.99
CA ASP A 202 -16.65 -1.63 -1.90
C ASP A 202 -17.33 -2.93 -2.32
N GLY A 203 -17.85 -3.06 -3.54
CA GLY A 203 -18.58 -4.25 -3.93
C GLY A 203 -19.25 -4.14 -5.30
N ILE A 204 -19.90 -5.22 -5.68
CA ILE A 204 -20.71 -5.33 -6.90
C ILE A 204 -22.21 -5.37 -6.60
N SER A 205 -22.59 -5.24 -5.32
CA SER A 205 -23.97 -5.06 -4.88
C SER A 205 -24.16 -3.73 -4.15
N GLU A 206 -25.42 -3.36 -3.90
CA GLU A 206 -25.77 -2.12 -3.20
C GLU A 206 -25.40 -2.16 -1.69
N ARG A 207 -25.52 -3.32 -1.06
CA ARG A 207 -25.43 -3.50 0.40
C ARG A 207 -24.11 -2.98 0.98
N PRO A 208 -22.92 -3.32 0.43
CA PRO A 208 -21.65 -2.78 0.91
C PRO A 208 -21.62 -1.25 0.98
N TYR A 209 -22.16 -0.56 -0.02
CA TYR A 209 -22.15 0.90 -0.06
C TYR A 209 -23.12 1.54 0.95
N LEU A 210 -24.30 0.95 1.15
CA LEU A 210 -25.23 1.42 2.17
C LEU A 210 -24.60 1.34 3.57
N ILE A 211 -23.97 0.21 3.89
CA ILE A 211 -23.37 -0.03 5.22
C ILE A 211 -22.08 0.79 5.39
N ALA A 212 -21.15 0.72 4.44
CA ALA A 212 -19.82 1.33 4.56
C ALA A 212 -19.81 2.84 4.28
N ARG A 213 -20.70 3.33 3.39
CA ARG A 213 -20.68 4.71 2.88
C ARG A 213 -21.95 5.50 3.20
N GLY A 214 -22.99 4.85 3.69
CA GLY A 214 -24.27 5.48 4.06
C GLY A 214 -25.20 5.77 2.87
N ARG A 215 -24.84 5.34 1.65
CA ARG A 215 -25.66 5.48 0.44
C ARG A 215 -25.16 4.55 -0.65
N ASN A 216 -26.04 4.14 -1.56
CA ASN A 216 -25.65 3.36 -2.72
C ASN A 216 -24.78 4.20 -3.67
N LEU A 217 -23.52 3.78 -3.86
CA LEU A 217 -22.57 4.45 -4.75
C LEU A 217 -22.25 3.62 -6.02
N LEU A 218 -22.71 2.38 -6.11
CA LEU A 218 -22.35 1.46 -7.20
C LEU A 218 -22.64 2.03 -8.60
N PRO A 219 -23.81 2.63 -8.89
CA PRO A 219 -24.09 3.21 -10.20
C PRO A 219 -23.09 4.30 -10.60
N PHE A 220 -22.62 5.09 -9.62
CA PHE A 220 -21.60 6.10 -9.86
C PHE A 220 -20.25 5.47 -10.18
N LYS A 221 -19.87 4.37 -9.51
CA LYS A 221 -18.61 3.66 -9.80
C LYS A 221 -18.60 3.12 -11.23
N MET A 222 -19.69 2.48 -11.64
CA MET A 222 -19.82 1.98 -13.02
C MET A 222 -19.70 3.13 -14.02
N LYS A 223 -20.38 4.26 -13.76
CA LYS A 223 -20.29 5.43 -14.65
C LYS A 223 -18.87 6.02 -14.72
N VAL A 224 -18.10 5.98 -13.64
CA VAL A 224 -16.69 6.39 -13.64
C VAL A 224 -15.87 5.49 -14.57
N ILE A 225 -16.04 4.17 -14.49
CA ILE A 225 -15.33 3.23 -15.37
C ILE A 225 -15.67 3.48 -16.84
N GLU A 226 -16.95 3.70 -17.17
CA GLU A 226 -17.34 4.06 -18.54
C GLU A 226 -16.76 5.39 -19.01
N ASN A 227 -16.78 6.42 -18.16
CA ASN A 227 -16.19 7.70 -18.51
C ASN A 227 -14.67 7.61 -18.71
N CYS A 228 -13.98 6.80 -17.91
CA CYS A 228 -12.56 6.51 -18.09
C CYS A 228 -12.30 5.83 -19.43
N ARG A 229 -13.12 4.85 -19.80
CA ARG A 229 -13.07 4.19 -21.12
C ARG A 229 -13.25 5.19 -22.26
N ASP A 230 -14.29 6.01 -22.20
CA ASP A 230 -14.64 7.01 -23.23
C ASP A 230 -13.49 7.99 -23.52
N VAL A 231 -12.77 8.43 -22.48
CA VAL A 231 -11.66 9.38 -22.62
C VAL A 231 -10.31 8.70 -22.81
N GLY A 232 -10.28 7.36 -22.79
CA GLY A 232 -9.07 6.55 -22.82
C GLY A 232 -8.17 6.74 -21.60
N PHE A 233 -8.73 6.98 -20.41
CA PHE A 233 -8.01 6.92 -19.13
C PHE A 233 -7.98 5.46 -18.67
N ASN A 234 -6.85 4.80 -18.84
CA ASN A 234 -6.74 3.34 -18.79
C ASN A 234 -5.93 2.84 -17.58
N SER A 235 -6.00 3.56 -16.46
CA SER A 235 -5.25 3.28 -15.24
C SER A 235 -6.10 3.54 -13.99
N VAL A 236 -7.07 2.68 -13.74
CA VAL A 236 -7.88 2.71 -12.50
C VAL A 236 -7.45 1.58 -11.59
N VAL A 237 -7.29 1.87 -10.30
CA VAL A 237 -7.14 0.87 -9.24
C VAL A 237 -8.41 0.89 -8.40
N LEU A 238 -9.09 -0.25 -8.29
CA LEU A 238 -10.23 -0.40 -7.39
C LEU A 238 -9.76 -0.60 -5.97
N VAL A 239 -10.45 0.05 -5.03
CA VAL A 239 -10.05 0.08 -3.61
C VAL A 239 -11.23 -0.31 -2.73
N PRO A 240 -11.42 -1.61 -2.50
CA PRO A 240 -12.43 -2.09 -1.56
C PRO A 240 -11.95 -1.94 -0.12
N THR A 241 -12.75 -1.27 0.71
CA THR A 241 -12.59 -1.40 2.16
C THR A 241 -13.27 -2.69 2.60
N LEU A 242 -12.49 -3.69 3.00
CA LEU A 242 -13.00 -5.02 3.31
C LEU A 242 -13.51 -5.07 4.75
N VAL A 243 -14.79 -5.42 4.90
CA VAL A 243 -15.52 -5.49 6.18
C VAL A 243 -16.21 -6.84 6.26
N LYS A 244 -15.93 -7.57 7.33
CA LYS A 244 -16.47 -8.92 7.54
C LYS A 244 -17.99 -8.91 7.67
N GLY A 245 -18.67 -9.85 7.03
CA GLY A 245 -20.14 -9.94 6.96
C GLY A 245 -20.82 -8.85 6.11
N VAL A 246 -20.05 -8.01 5.42
CA VAL A 246 -20.55 -6.91 4.60
C VAL A 246 -20.22 -7.13 3.13
N ASN A 247 -18.93 -7.25 2.79
CA ASN A 247 -18.44 -7.41 1.42
C ASN A 247 -17.32 -8.44 1.29
N ASP A 248 -16.97 -9.14 2.37
CA ASP A 248 -16.03 -10.26 2.36
C ASP A 248 -16.50 -11.42 1.49
N GLY A 249 -17.81 -11.58 1.29
CA GLY A 249 -18.38 -12.53 0.33
C GLY A 249 -18.33 -12.10 -1.15
N GLU A 250 -17.84 -10.90 -1.47
CA GLU A 250 -17.79 -10.36 -2.85
C GLU A 250 -16.36 -10.20 -3.38
N VAL A 251 -15.32 -10.68 -2.66
CA VAL A 251 -13.91 -10.53 -3.03
C VAL A 251 -13.64 -11.06 -4.45
N GLY A 252 -14.09 -12.29 -4.75
CA GLY A 252 -13.92 -12.89 -6.06
C GLY A 252 -14.67 -12.15 -7.16
N ASP A 253 -15.87 -11.63 -6.88
CA ASP A 253 -16.65 -10.89 -7.86
C ASP A 253 -16.08 -9.51 -8.17
N ILE A 254 -15.51 -8.83 -7.17
CA ILE A 254 -14.79 -7.56 -7.39
C ILE A 254 -13.57 -7.81 -8.29
N ILE A 255 -12.83 -8.91 -8.06
CA ILE A 255 -11.70 -9.30 -8.91
C ILE A 255 -12.18 -9.57 -10.34
N ARG A 256 -13.24 -10.37 -10.52
CA ARG A 256 -13.85 -10.63 -11.83
C ARG A 256 -14.34 -9.37 -12.52
N TYR A 257 -14.86 -8.39 -11.77
CA TYR A 257 -15.22 -7.09 -12.32
C TYR A 257 -13.99 -6.34 -12.84
N GLY A 258 -12.86 -6.40 -12.13
CA GLY A 258 -11.57 -5.89 -12.59
C GLY A 258 -11.09 -6.56 -13.88
N VAL A 259 -11.19 -7.89 -13.96
CA VAL A 259 -10.86 -8.70 -15.15
C VAL A 259 -11.74 -8.31 -16.34
N LYS A 260 -13.05 -8.21 -16.14
CA LYS A 260 -14.01 -7.84 -17.20
C LYS A 260 -13.75 -6.43 -17.76
N ASN A 261 -13.19 -5.54 -16.96
CA ASN A 261 -12.90 -4.16 -17.30
C ASN A 261 -11.38 -3.91 -17.36
N PHE A 262 -10.61 -4.93 -17.73
CA PHE A 262 -9.15 -4.87 -17.80
C PHE A 262 -8.65 -3.90 -18.88
N ASP A 263 -9.50 -3.35 -19.73
CA ASP A 263 -9.12 -2.25 -20.62
C ASP A 263 -8.86 -0.94 -19.84
N VAL A 264 -9.57 -0.73 -18.73
CA VAL A 264 -9.48 0.47 -17.87
C VAL A 264 -8.80 0.19 -16.53
N ILE A 265 -9.10 -0.94 -15.92
CA ILE A 265 -8.66 -1.29 -14.56
C ILE A 265 -7.31 -2.00 -14.62
N ARG A 266 -6.39 -1.58 -13.74
CA ARG A 266 -5.02 -2.12 -13.63
C ARG A 266 -4.74 -2.80 -12.30
N GLY A 267 -5.65 -2.68 -11.34
CA GLY A 267 -5.57 -3.50 -10.15
C GLY A 267 -6.78 -3.38 -9.24
N VAL A 268 -6.84 -4.30 -8.29
CA VAL A 268 -7.77 -4.31 -7.16
C VAL A 268 -6.92 -4.41 -5.90
N ASN A 269 -6.92 -3.37 -5.09
CA ASN A 269 -6.13 -3.30 -3.87
C ASN A 269 -7.07 -3.20 -2.65
N PHE A 270 -7.30 -4.35 -2.01
CA PHE A 270 -8.16 -4.50 -0.84
C PHE A 270 -7.51 -3.87 0.39
N GLN A 271 -8.34 -3.26 1.24
CA GLN A 271 -7.91 -2.65 2.49
C GLN A 271 -8.86 -3.09 3.60
N PRO A 272 -8.49 -4.11 4.41
CA PRO A 272 -9.25 -4.48 5.59
C PRO A 272 -9.45 -3.30 6.54
N VAL A 273 -10.64 -3.23 7.16
CA VAL A 273 -10.97 -2.15 8.09
C VAL A 273 -10.07 -2.16 9.33
N SER A 274 -9.60 -0.97 9.71
CA SER A 274 -8.89 -0.73 10.97
C SER A 274 -9.89 -0.31 12.05
N PHE A 275 -9.74 -0.83 13.28
CA PHE A 275 -10.68 -0.53 14.36
C PHE A 275 -10.24 0.69 15.14
N THR A 276 -11.11 1.69 15.24
CA THR A 276 -10.84 2.93 16.00
C THR A 276 -11.86 3.08 17.13
N GLY A 277 -11.43 3.66 18.25
CA GLY A 277 -12.29 3.86 19.42
C GLY A 277 -12.40 2.63 20.33
N ARG A 278 -13.34 2.68 21.29
CA ARG A 278 -13.59 1.57 22.24
C ARG A 278 -14.48 0.53 21.58
N ILE A 279 -13.91 -0.64 21.29
CA ILE A 279 -14.64 -1.81 20.82
C ILE A 279 -14.41 -2.97 21.79
N GLU A 280 -15.46 -3.78 22.01
CA GLU A 280 -15.37 -5.03 22.76
C GLU A 280 -14.42 -6.01 22.07
N GLU A 281 -13.65 -6.75 22.85
CA GLU A 281 -12.62 -7.66 22.32
C GLU A 281 -13.22 -8.72 21.39
N GLU A 282 -14.31 -9.37 21.79
CA GLU A 282 -15.01 -10.39 21.01
C GLU A 282 -15.42 -9.86 19.63
N LYS A 283 -16.16 -8.74 19.58
CA LYS A 283 -16.58 -8.10 18.31
C LYS A 283 -15.39 -7.71 17.42
N ARG A 284 -14.30 -7.25 18.02
CA ARG A 284 -13.08 -6.89 17.28
C ARG A 284 -12.41 -8.12 16.67
N LEU A 285 -12.25 -9.19 17.45
CA LEU A 285 -11.66 -10.45 16.99
C LEU A 285 -12.55 -11.10 15.92
N GLU A 286 -13.86 -11.10 16.12
CA GLU A 286 -14.84 -11.59 15.16
C GLU A 286 -14.76 -10.83 13.84
N GLY A 287 -14.73 -9.49 13.88
CA GLY A 287 -14.70 -8.63 12.69
C GLY A 287 -13.35 -8.50 12.00
N ARG A 288 -12.26 -9.01 12.59
CA ARG A 288 -10.90 -8.89 12.07
C ARG A 288 -10.74 -9.67 10.76
N ILE A 289 -10.20 -9.00 9.75
CA ILE A 289 -9.72 -9.63 8.52
C ILE A 289 -8.23 -9.30 8.39
N THR A 290 -7.39 -10.32 8.36
CA THR A 290 -5.95 -10.20 8.13
C THR A 290 -5.60 -10.53 6.68
N ILE A 291 -4.33 -10.37 6.30
CA ILE A 291 -3.85 -10.72 4.95
C ILE A 291 -4.09 -12.22 4.63
N PRO A 292 -3.84 -13.19 5.53
CA PRO A 292 -4.20 -14.59 5.29
C PRO A 292 -5.69 -14.81 5.05
N ASP A 293 -6.57 -14.12 5.78
CA ASP A 293 -8.01 -14.20 5.54
C ASP A 293 -8.38 -13.70 4.14
N PHE A 294 -7.80 -12.58 3.72
CA PHE A 294 -7.95 -12.07 2.36
C PHE A 294 -7.49 -13.09 1.31
N ILE A 295 -6.31 -13.68 1.47
CA ILE A 295 -5.76 -14.68 0.54
C ILE A 295 -6.69 -15.89 0.43
N ARG A 296 -7.19 -16.38 1.58
CA ARG A 296 -8.17 -17.47 1.62
C ARG A 296 -9.46 -17.11 0.87
N LEU A 297 -10.01 -15.91 1.12
CA LEU A 297 -11.21 -15.43 0.41
C LEU A 297 -10.99 -15.34 -1.10
N VAL A 298 -9.81 -14.89 -1.55
CA VAL A 298 -9.46 -14.89 -2.97
C VAL A 298 -9.46 -16.30 -3.53
N GLU A 299 -8.77 -17.24 -2.87
CA GLU A 299 -8.66 -18.62 -3.33
C GLU A 299 -10.02 -19.32 -3.41
N GLU A 300 -10.83 -19.22 -2.35
CA GLU A 300 -12.17 -19.81 -2.28
C GLU A 300 -13.10 -19.23 -3.35
N GLN A 301 -13.13 -17.91 -3.51
CA GLN A 301 -14.10 -17.22 -4.38
C GLN A 301 -13.65 -17.11 -5.84
N THR A 302 -12.36 -17.35 -6.14
CA THR A 302 -11.86 -17.55 -7.51
C THR A 302 -11.77 -19.03 -7.88
N HIS A 303 -12.23 -19.93 -7.02
CA HIS A 303 -12.19 -21.39 -7.22
C HIS A 303 -10.79 -21.90 -7.58
N GLY A 304 -9.76 -21.32 -6.94
CA GLY A 304 -8.36 -21.70 -7.14
C GLY A 304 -7.67 -21.16 -8.40
N GLU A 305 -8.33 -20.33 -9.21
CA GLU A 305 -7.64 -19.60 -10.32
C GLU A 305 -6.49 -18.73 -9.79
N ILE A 306 -6.66 -18.19 -8.58
CA ILE A 306 -5.60 -17.57 -7.80
C ILE A 306 -5.53 -18.32 -6.47
N SER A 307 -4.40 -18.93 -6.12
CA SER A 307 -4.23 -19.62 -4.85
C SER A 307 -3.35 -18.86 -3.86
N ARG A 308 -3.31 -19.35 -2.62
CA ARG A 308 -2.38 -18.87 -1.59
C ARG A 308 -0.90 -18.84 -2.01
N GLU A 309 -0.48 -19.73 -2.91
CA GLU A 309 0.92 -19.82 -3.34
C GLU A 309 1.29 -18.74 -4.37
N ASP A 310 0.30 -18.08 -4.97
CA ASP A 310 0.51 -17.05 -5.98
C ASP A 310 0.85 -15.67 -5.37
N PHE A 311 0.76 -15.54 -4.05
CA PHE A 311 0.91 -14.27 -3.33
C PHE A 311 2.29 -14.11 -2.69
N TYR A 312 2.88 -12.92 -2.86
CA TYR A 312 4.15 -12.54 -2.24
C TYR A 312 4.03 -11.24 -1.44
N PRO A 313 4.76 -11.10 -0.32
CA PRO A 313 4.80 -9.86 0.44
C PRO A 313 5.61 -8.79 -0.31
N VAL A 314 5.28 -7.51 -0.09
CA VAL A 314 5.95 -6.37 -0.76
C VAL A 314 7.49 -6.42 -0.74
N PRO A 315 8.20 -6.74 0.37
CA PRO A 315 9.68 -6.74 0.38
C PRO A 315 10.34 -7.79 -0.52
N VAL A 316 9.59 -8.71 -1.13
CA VAL A 316 10.11 -9.69 -2.09
C VAL A 316 10.89 -9.03 -3.24
N VAL A 317 10.54 -7.80 -3.64
CA VAL A 317 11.19 -7.08 -4.75
C VAL A 317 12.39 -6.22 -4.32
N ALA A 318 12.76 -6.23 -3.03
CA ALA A 318 13.91 -5.47 -2.55
C ALA A 318 15.23 -5.86 -3.24
N PRO A 319 15.56 -7.16 -3.44
CA PRO A 319 16.77 -7.55 -4.19
C PRO A 319 16.79 -7.01 -5.63
N ILE A 320 15.64 -6.92 -6.29
CA ILE A 320 15.51 -6.35 -7.64
C ILE A 320 15.81 -4.86 -7.61
N SER A 321 15.29 -4.14 -6.61
CA SER A 321 15.52 -2.69 -6.44
C SER A 321 17.00 -2.38 -6.24
N LEU A 322 17.69 -3.17 -5.42
CA LEU A 322 19.14 -3.07 -5.21
C LEU A 322 19.92 -3.36 -6.48
N PHE A 323 19.52 -4.39 -7.24
CA PHE A 323 20.17 -4.71 -8.50
C PHE A 323 20.08 -3.56 -9.48
N VAL A 324 18.90 -2.96 -9.65
CA VAL A 324 18.72 -1.79 -10.51
C VAL A 324 19.55 -0.59 -10.03
N GLU A 325 19.62 -0.35 -8.71
CA GLU A 325 20.49 0.70 -8.13
C GLU A 325 21.97 0.46 -8.48
N ASN A 326 22.46 -0.76 -8.27
CA ASN A 326 23.83 -1.17 -8.58
C ASN A 326 24.14 -1.05 -10.08
N ILE A 327 23.20 -1.40 -10.96
CA ILE A 327 23.37 -1.25 -12.41
C ILE A 327 23.44 0.23 -12.80
N LEU A 328 22.57 1.08 -12.26
CA LEU A 328 22.44 2.47 -12.66
C LEU A 328 23.43 3.45 -11.99
N ASP A 329 24.19 3.01 -10.96
CA ASP A 329 24.97 3.90 -10.07
C ASP A 329 24.14 5.05 -9.50
N ARG A 330 22.86 4.80 -9.24
CA ARG A 330 21.92 5.82 -8.75
C ARG A 330 21.01 5.21 -7.72
N LYS A 331 20.92 5.86 -6.56
CA LYS A 331 20.03 5.42 -5.49
C LYS A 331 18.58 5.35 -5.97
N LYS A 332 17.92 4.25 -5.64
CA LYS A 332 16.50 4.03 -5.92
C LYS A 332 15.77 3.69 -4.62
N PRO A 333 14.50 4.11 -4.47
CA PRO A 333 13.72 3.72 -3.30
C PRO A 333 13.63 2.20 -3.24
N VAL A 334 14.26 1.60 -2.21
CA VAL A 334 14.17 0.16 -1.98
C VAL A 334 12.85 -0.12 -1.24
N LEU A 335 12.06 -1.04 -1.79
CA LEU A 335 10.80 -1.50 -1.21
C LEU A 335 11.02 -2.42 0.00
N GLY A 336 11.68 -1.94 1.05
CA GLY A 336 12.01 -2.71 2.27
C GLY A 336 10.92 -2.75 3.34
N SER A 337 9.65 -2.62 2.96
CA SER A 337 8.56 -2.56 3.94
C SER A 337 8.44 -3.83 4.76
N HIS A 338 7.86 -3.76 5.95
CA HIS A 338 7.61 -4.96 6.74
C HIS A 338 6.73 -5.96 5.98
N GLN A 339 7.12 -7.24 5.98
CA GLN A 339 6.48 -8.35 5.25
C GLN A 339 4.99 -8.55 5.58
N HIS A 340 4.52 -8.07 6.73
CA HIS A 340 3.13 -8.17 7.19
C HIS A 340 2.29 -6.92 6.88
N CYS A 341 2.81 -5.96 6.12
CA CYS A 341 2.06 -4.76 5.74
C CYS A 341 1.15 -4.98 4.53
N GLY A 342 1.65 -5.65 3.50
CA GLY A 342 0.90 -5.84 2.26
C GLY A 342 1.37 -7.05 1.47
N VAL A 343 0.45 -7.54 0.64
CA VAL A 343 0.65 -8.69 -0.25
C VAL A 343 0.13 -8.36 -1.63
N SER A 344 0.72 -8.94 -2.67
CA SER A 344 0.19 -8.84 -4.01
C SER A 344 0.54 -10.06 -4.87
N THR A 345 -0.28 -10.27 -5.90
CA THR A 345 0.04 -11.08 -7.07
C THR A 345 -0.32 -10.31 -8.34
N TYR A 346 0.30 -10.68 -9.45
CA TYR A 346 -0.04 -10.18 -10.77
C TYR A 346 -0.65 -11.32 -11.59
N VAL A 347 -1.78 -11.07 -12.21
CA VAL A 347 -2.45 -12.05 -13.08
C VAL A 347 -2.51 -11.52 -14.50
N PHE A 348 -2.25 -12.40 -15.46
CA PHE A 348 -2.60 -12.15 -16.85
C PHE A 348 -4.06 -12.49 -17.08
N VAL A 349 -4.72 -11.68 -17.91
CA VAL A 349 -6.11 -11.87 -18.27
C VAL A 349 -6.17 -12.37 -19.72
N GLU A 350 -6.59 -13.61 -19.90
CA GLU A 350 -6.73 -14.26 -21.22
C GLU A 350 -8.08 -14.96 -21.30
N ASP A 351 -8.91 -14.58 -22.28
CA ASP A 351 -10.25 -15.14 -22.48
C ASP A 351 -11.13 -15.14 -21.21
N GLY A 352 -10.96 -14.12 -20.36
CA GLY A 352 -11.66 -13.98 -19.09
C GLY A 352 -11.12 -14.83 -17.94
N LYS A 353 -10.09 -15.64 -18.17
CA LYS A 353 -9.38 -16.42 -17.14
C LYS A 353 -8.23 -15.62 -16.55
N MET A 354 -7.92 -15.90 -15.29
CA MET A 354 -6.78 -15.34 -14.58
C MET A 354 -5.64 -16.35 -14.57
N ILE A 355 -4.47 -15.92 -15.05
CA ILE A 355 -3.25 -16.74 -15.05
C ILE A 355 -2.23 -16.01 -14.16
N PRO A 356 -2.07 -16.42 -12.88
CA PRO A 356 -1.10 -15.80 -11.99
C PRO A 356 0.32 -15.96 -12.51
N PHE A 357 1.09 -14.88 -12.43
CA PHE A 357 2.49 -14.83 -12.88
C PHE A 357 3.35 -15.97 -12.28
N PRO A 358 3.24 -16.31 -10.97
CA PRO A 358 4.04 -17.39 -10.38
C PRO A 358 3.74 -18.79 -10.93
N ARG A 359 2.63 -18.99 -11.67
CA ARG A 359 2.27 -20.31 -12.21
C ARG A 359 3.07 -20.73 -13.44
N PHE A 360 3.69 -19.77 -14.11
CA PHE A 360 4.51 -20.02 -15.29
C PHE A 360 5.86 -19.30 -15.23
N PHE A 361 6.11 -18.46 -14.22
CA PHE A 361 7.40 -17.84 -13.98
C PHE A 361 7.92 -18.28 -12.60
N ASP A 362 9.12 -18.85 -12.57
CA ASP A 362 9.82 -19.22 -11.32
C ASP A 362 10.34 -17.96 -10.61
N VAL A 363 9.49 -17.40 -9.75
CA VAL A 363 9.78 -16.20 -8.97
C VAL A 363 10.91 -16.44 -7.98
N GLU A 364 10.95 -17.60 -7.32
CA GLU A 364 11.93 -17.88 -6.27
C GLU A 364 13.32 -18.08 -6.87
N GLY A 365 13.43 -18.87 -7.94
CA GLY A 365 14.69 -19.03 -8.69
C GLY A 365 15.16 -17.70 -9.29
N PHE A 366 14.24 -16.82 -9.73
CA PHE A 366 14.62 -15.47 -10.18
C PHE A 366 15.23 -14.63 -9.05
N LEU A 367 14.64 -14.67 -7.86
CA LEU A 367 15.12 -13.89 -6.72
C LEU A 367 16.48 -14.38 -6.22
N GLU A 368 16.70 -15.69 -6.19
CA GLU A 368 18.01 -16.29 -5.88
C GLU A 368 19.07 -15.82 -6.87
N LEU A 369 18.75 -15.88 -8.17
CA LEU A 369 19.67 -15.41 -9.22
C LEU A 369 19.99 -13.92 -9.08
N ILE A 370 19.01 -13.08 -8.76
CA ILE A 370 19.22 -11.64 -8.53
C ILE A 370 20.09 -11.38 -7.29
N LYS A 371 19.90 -12.15 -6.20
CA LYS A 371 20.72 -12.05 -4.99
C LYS A 371 22.18 -12.40 -5.30
N GLU A 372 22.41 -13.52 -5.98
CA GLU A 372 23.74 -13.93 -6.44
C GLU A 372 24.39 -12.82 -7.30
N LYS A 373 23.65 -12.22 -8.23
CA LYS A 373 24.19 -11.14 -9.08
C LYS A 373 24.50 -9.87 -8.31
N ASN A 374 23.74 -9.55 -7.27
CA ASN A 374 24.08 -8.44 -6.39
C ASN A 374 25.39 -8.70 -5.64
N GLU A 375 25.59 -9.90 -5.10
CA GLU A 375 26.82 -10.29 -4.41
C GLU A 375 28.04 -10.22 -5.35
N GLU A 376 27.93 -10.80 -6.56
CA GLU A 376 28.99 -10.74 -7.58
C GLU A 376 29.36 -9.30 -7.98
N LEU A 377 28.38 -8.38 -8.03
CA LEU A 377 28.61 -6.97 -8.33
C LEU A 377 29.30 -6.24 -7.18
N ILE A 378 28.86 -6.49 -5.94
CA ILE A 378 29.41 -5.85 -4.72
C ILE A 378 30.86 -6.28 -4.50
N GLU A 379 31.17 -7.56 -4.72
CA GLU A 379 32.53 -8.10 -4.57
C GLU A 379 33.44 -7.78 -5.76
N GLY A 380 32.92 -7.15 -6.82
CA GLY A 380 33.67 -6.84 -8.03
C GLY A 380 34.04 -8.07 -8.87
N LYS A 381 33.41 -9.23 -8.63
CA LYS A 381 33.65 -10.48 -9.37
C LYS A 381 33.16 -10.40 -10.82
N LYS A 382 32.14 -9.58 -11.11
CA LYS A 382 31.62 -9.39 -12.47
C LYS A 382 31.31 -7.93 -12.78
N SER A 383 31.42 -7.58 -14.06
CA SER A 383 30.95 -6.29 -14.55
C SER A 383 29.42 -6.23 -14.61
N LYS A 384 28.88 -5.01 -14.60
CA LYS A 384 27.45 -4.72 -14.78
C LYS A 384 26.89 -5.34 -16.05
N ILE A 385 27.62 -5.17 -17.15
CA ILE A 385 27.25 -5.70 -18.47
C ILE A 385 27.17 -7.23 -18.39
N ARG A 386 28.17 -7.87 -17.78
CA ARG A 386 28.19 -9.33 -17.65
C ARG A 386 27.04 -9.85 -16.78
N SER A 387 26.74 -9.18 -15.68
CA SER A 387 25.65 -9.56 -14.77
C SER A 387 24.29 -9.51 -15.47
N VAL A 388 24.02 -8.45 -16.25
CA VAL A 388 22.79 -8.33 -17.04
C VAL A 388 22.72 -9.38 -18.16
N LEU A 389 23.84 -9.70 -18.80
CA LEU A 389 23.89 -10.76 -19.82
C LEU A 389 23.59 -12.14 -19.23
N ASP A 390 24.23 -12.50 -18.13
CA ASP A 390 24.01 -13.78 -17.43
C ASP A 390 22.52 -13.92 -17.01
N LEU A 391 21.92 -12.84 -16.50
CA LEU A 391 20.48 -12.79 -16.20
C LEU A 391 19.61 -12.99 -17.43
N SER A 392 19.91 -12.27 -18.53
CA SER A 392 19.12 -12.36 -19.77
C SER A 392 19.08 -13.77 -20.36
N LEU A 393 20.18 -14.53 -20.24
CA LEU A 393 20.27 -15.92 -20.68
C LEU A 393 19.48 -16.88 -19.79
N SER A 394 19.34 -16.54 -18.51
CA SER A 394 18.72 -17.39 -17.49
C SER A 394 17.22 -17.16 -17.37
N ILE A 395 16.73 -15.92 -17.59
CA ILE A 395 15.30 -15.57 -17.50
C ILE A 395 14.42 -16.47 -18.36
N LEU A 396 14.86 -16.83 -19.57
CA LEU A 396 14.08 -17.72 -20.44
C LEU A 396 13.89 -19.14 -19.88
N LYS A 397 14.78 -19.60 -18.99
CA LYS A 397 14.68 -20.91 -18.33
C LYS A 397 13.73 -20.89 -17.14
N LEU A 398 13.47 -19.71 -16.59
CA LEU A 398 12.54 -19.49 -15.49
C LEU A 398 11.09 -19.41 -15.97
N ILE A 399 10.84 -19.52 -17.29
CA ILE A 399 9.51 -19.44 -17.87
C ILE A 399 9.07 -20.81 -18.36
N ASP A 400 8.03 -21.36 -17.74
CA ASP A 400 7.29 -22.51 -18.26
C ASP A 400 6.41 -22.06 -19.42
N ARG A 401 6.79 -22.48 -20.64
CA ARG A 401 6.11 -22.06 -21.87
C ARG A 401 4.75 -22.73 -22.06
N ASP A 402 4.54 -23.90 -21.47
CA ASP A 402 3.29 -24.65 -21.63
C ASP A 402 2.19 -24.07 -20.74
N ARG A 403 2.59 -23.40 -19.64
CA ARG A 403 1.68 -22.71 -18.72
C ARG A 403 1.56 -21.21 -18.96
N ALA A 404 2.45 -20.61 -19.76
CA ALA A 404 2.40 -19.20 -20.08
C ALA A 404 1.12 -18.84 -20.89
N PRO A 405 0.52 -17.66 -20.67
CA PRO A 405 -0.60 -17.18 -21.48
C PRO A 405 -0.24 -17.14 -22.97
N LYS A 406 -1.12 -17.63 -23.84
CA LYS A 406 -0.85 -17.77 -25.28
C LYS A 406 -0.71 -16.43 -26.00
N SER A 407 -1.37 -15.41 -25.48
CA SER A 407 -1.32 -14.02 -25.92
C SER A 407 0.05 -13.37 -25.69
N ILE A 408 0.91 -13.96 -24.87
CA ILE A 408 2.21 -13.39 -24.54
C ILE A 408 3.33 -14.09 -25.30
N ASN A 409 4.11 -13.30 -26.01
CA ASN A 409 5.40 -13.77 -26.49
C ASN A 409 6.40 -13.83 -25.33
N VAL A 410 6.83 -15.04 -24.97
CA VAL A 410 7.77 -15.29 -23.87
C VAL A 410 9.09 -14.53 -24.02
N LYS A 411 9.60 -14.35 -25.25
CA LYS A 411 10.80 -13.54 -25.50
C LYS A 411 10.55 -12.06 -25.22
N THR A 412 9.37 -11.56 -25.59
CA THR A 412 8.96 -10.18 -25.29
C THR A 412 8.85 -9.96 -23.78
N LEU A 413 8.27 -10.90 -23.03
CA LEU A 413 8.20 -10.84 -21.58
C LEU A 413 9.60 -10.83 -20.94
N ALA A 414 10.49 -11.74 -21.37
CA ALA A 414 11.87 -11.77 -20.91
C ALA A 414 12.61 -10.46 -21.21
N ASN A 415 12.42 -9.89 -22.40
CA ASN A 415 12.99 -8.59 -22.77
C ASN A 415 12.48 -7.46 -21.87
N PHE A 416 11.18 -7.43 -21.56
CA PHE A 416 10.64 -6.45 -20.61
C PHE A 416 11.29 -6.56 -19.23
N ILE A 417 11.45 -7.78 -18.70
CA ILE A 417 12.12 -8.00 -17.41
C ILE A 417 13.56 -7.49 -17.47
N VAL A 418 14.33 -7.84 -18.52
CA VAL A 418 15.71 -7.37 -18.69
C VAL A 418 15.80 -5.84 -18.80
N ASP A 419 14.89 -5.20 -19.53
CA ASP A 419 14.87 -3.75 -19.67
C ASP A 419 14.51 -3.05 -18.36
N ILE A 420 13.61 -3.62 -17.55
CA ILE A 420 13.29 -3.13 -16.21
C ILE A 420 14.54 -3.22 -15.31
N LEU A 421 15.29 -4.31 -15.39
CA LEU A 421 16.56 -4.48 -14.67
C LEU A 421 17.63 -3.46 -15.11
N ARG A 422 17.52 -2.93 -16.33
CA ARG A 422 18.32 -1.80 -16.84
C ARG A 422 17.72 -0.42 -16.51
N GLY A 423 16.63 -0.35 -15.76
CA GLY A 423 16.00 0.90 -15.34
C GLY A 423 14.93 1.47 -16.27
N SER A 424 14.42 0.70 -17.25
CA SER A 424 13.39 1.17 -18.17
C SER A 424 12.01 1.29 -17.50
N TYR A 425 11.62 2.52 -17.17
CA TYR A 425 10.26 2.81 -16.70
C TYR A 425 9.20 2.54 -17.77
N THR A 426 9.51 2.80 -19.05
CA THR A 426 8.59 2.54 -20.16
C THR A 426 8.27 1.05 -20.30
N SER A 427 9.26 0.17 -20.11
CA SER A 427 9.05 -1.29 -20.14
C SER A 427 8.25 -1.76 -18.93
N LEU A 428 8.46 -1.15 -17.75
CA LEU A 428 7.65 -1.40 -16.56
C LEU A 428 6.18 -1.04 -16.79
N VAL A 429 5.90 0.12 -17.38
CA VAL A 429 4.55 0.54 -17.74
C VAL A 429 3.91 -0.45 -18.72
N LYS A 430 4.60 -0.82 -19.80
CA LYS A 430 4.08 -1.80 -20.78
C LYS A 430 3.73 -3.15 -20.14
N LEU A 431 4.59 -3.65 -19.26
CA LEU A 431 4.31 -4.87 -18.51
C LEU A 431 3.07 -4.69 -17.63
N HIS A 432 2.99 -3.60 -16.88
CA HIS A 432 1.85 -3.29 -15.99
C HIS A 432 0.53 -3.11 -16.77
N HIS A 433 0.57 -2.71 -18.04
CA HIS A 433 -0.61 -2.68 -18.90
C HIS A 433 -1.04 -4.07 -19.42
N SER A 434 -0.21 -5.09 -19.22
CA SER A 434 -0.47 -6.47 -19.63
C SER A 434 -0.93 -7.36 -18.47
N VAL A 435 -0.88 -6.86 -17.23
CA VAL A 435 -1.26 -7.60 -16.02
C VAL A 435 -2.25 -6.82 -15.16
N LEU A 436 -3.10 -7.55 -14.45
CA LEU A 436 -3.95 -7.02 -13.39
C LEU A 436 -3.31 -7.33 -12.04
N MET A 437 -3.09 -6.30 -11.22
CA MET A 437 -2.55 -6.47 -9.87
C MET A 437 -3.68 -6.77 -8.88
N ILE A 438 -3.59 -7.88 -8.15
CA ILE A 438 -4.49 -8.21 -7.04
C ILE A 438 -3.69 -8.11 -5.75
N GLY A 439 -4.08 -7.19 -4.87
CA GLY A 439 -3.32 -6.91 -3.66
C GLY A 439 -4.20 -6.64 -2.44
N CYS A 440 -3.58 -6.72 -1.27
CA CYS A 440 -4.17 -6.31 -0.02
C CYS A 440 -3.14 -5.54 0.82
N MET A 441 -3.55 -4.40 1.36
CA MET A 441 -2.77 -3.61 2.30
C MET A 441 -3.50 -3.56 3.64
N HIS A 442 -2.90 -4.13 4.68
CA HIS A 442 -3.48 -4.17 6.01
C HIS A 442 -2.88 -3.05 6.87
N PHE A 443 -3.67 -2.05 7.25
CA PHE A 443 -3.21 -0.97 8.11
C PHE A 443 -3.39 -1.30 9.58
N MET A 444 -2.37 -0.98 10.39
CA MET A 444 -2.43 -1.20 11.83
C MET A 444 -3.41 -0.25 12.49
N ASP A 445 -4.05 -0.75 13.53
CA ASP A 445 -4.82 0.02 14.49
C ASP A 445 -4.16 -0.07 15.88
N PRO A 446 -4.66 0.64 16.92
CA PRO A 446 -4.04 0.62 18.23
C PRO A 446 -3.93 -0.78 18.85
N TYR A 447 -4.72 -1.76 18.42
CA TYR A 447 -4.77 -3.09 19.01
C TYR A 447 -3.74 -4.05 18.40
N ASN A 448 -3.46 -3.97 17.11
CA ASN A 448 -2.43 -4.78 16.44
C ASN A 448 -1.15 -4.02 16.08
N PHE A 449 -0.96 -2.84 16.68
CA PHE A 449 0.18 -1.96 16.42
C PHE A 449 1.53 -2.63 16.73
N ASP A 450 2.44 -2.59 15.76
CA ASP A 450 3.81 -3.09 15.85
C ASP A 450 4.77 -1.98 15.41
N ILE A 451 5.63 -1.51 16.32
CA ILE A 451 6.57 -0.42 16.03
C ILE A 451 7.51 -0.77 14.87
N ARG A 452 7.88 -2.04 14.68
CA ARG A 452 8.76 -2.45 13.57
C ARG A 452 8.12 -2.18 12.21
N ARG A 453 6.79 -2.31 12.10
CA ARG A 453 6.02 -1.95 10.90
C ARG A 453 5.99 -0.44 10.67
N CYS A 454 5.98 0.36 11.75
CA CYS A 454 6.10 1.82 11.67
C CYS A 454 7.49 2.24 11.17
N GLU A 455 8.56 1.66 11.72
CA GLU A 455 9.95 1.95 11.32
C GLU A 455 10.20 1.60 9.85
N ARG A 456 9.54 0.56 9.33
CA ARG A 456 9.65 0.06 7.95
C ARG A 456 8.46 0.50 7.07
N CYS A 457 7.78 1.59 7.41
CA CYS A 457 6.73 2.10 6.55
C CYS A 457 7.34 2.78 5.32
N CYS A 458 6.83 2.48 4.12
CA CYS A 458 7.22 3.15 2.88
C CYS A 458 6.10 4.06 2.33
N ILE A 459 4.96 4.11 3.03
CA ILE A 459 3.81 4.95 2.71
C ILE A 459 3.70 6.02 3.79
N HIS A 460 3.91 7.28 3.43
CA HIS A 460 3.96 8.38 4.38
C HIS A 460 2.90 9.44 4.08
N TYR A 461 2.65 10.33 5.03
CA TYR A 461 1.95 11.59 4.84
C TYR A 461 2.95 12.74 4.95
N ALA A 462 2.94 13.64 3.96
CA ALA A 462 3.65 14.91 4.09
C ALA A 462 2.71 15.95 4.72
N LEU A 463 3.24 16.78 5.62
CA LEU A 463 2.49 17.81 6.36
C LEU A 463 3.07 19.22 6.12
N PRO A 464 2.25 20.28 6.25
CA PRO A 464 2.70 21.67 6.05
C PRO A 464 3.84 22.13 6.96
N ASP A 465 3.98 21.51 8.13
CA ASP A 465 5.07 21.75 9.08
C ASP A 465 6.38 21.01 8.73
N GLY A 466 6.39 20.32 7.60
CA GLY A 466 7.54 19.62 7.05
C GLY A 466 7.74 18.19 7.54
N ARG A 467 6.86 17.68 8.41
CA ARG A 467 6.94 16.28 8.83
C ARG A 467 6.49 15.33 7.73
N VAL A 468 7.18 14.19 7.63
CA VAL A 468 6.83 13.04 6.79
C VAL A 468 6.54 11.84 7.69
N ILE A 469 5.27 11.52 7.91
CA ILE A 469 4.80 10.61 8.98
C ILE A 469 4.30 9.28 8.40
N PRO A 470 4.66 8.11 8.96
CA PRO A 470 4.14 6.80 8.55
C PRO A 470 2.61 6.74 8.53
N PHE A 471 2.04 6.08 7.52
CA PHE A 471 0.59 6.03 7.30
C PHE A 471 -0.20 5.62 8.55
N CYS A 472 0.13 4.48 9.15
CA CYS A 472 -0.62 3.94 10.30
C CYS A 472 -0.48 4.85 11.53
N THR A 473 0.72 5.38 11.76
CA THR A 473 1.00 6.28 12.87
C THR A 473 0.28 7.62 12.71
N PHE A 474 0.26 8.18 11.49
CA PHE A 474 -0.49 9.40 11.20
C PHE A 474 -1.97 9.20 11.52
N ASN A 475 -2.60 8.17 10.95
CA ASN A 475 -4.04 7.95 11.09
C ASN A 475 -4.45 7.53 12.50
N THR A 476 -3.58 6.86 13.24
CA THR A 476 -3.89 6.35 14.59
C THR A 476 -3.60 7.38 15.69
N ILE A 477 -2.48 8.12 15.58
CA ILE A 477 -1.95 8.95 16.67
C ILE A 477 -2.01 10.44 16.31
N HIS A 478 -1.44 10.83 15.17
CA HIS A 478 -1.19 12.25 14.88
C HIS A 478 -2.42 12.97 14.31
N ARG A 479 -3.20 12.33 13.44
CA ARG A 479 -4.41 12.91 12.82
C ARG A 479 -5.44 13.33 13.88
N PRO A 480 -5.79 12.52 14.89
CA PRO A 480 -6.70 12.95 15.95
C PRO A 480 -6.18 14.16 16.73
N LEU A 481 -4.87 14.25 16.99
CA LEU A 481 -4.26 15.35 17.73
C LEU A 481 -4.32 16.67 16.94
N MET A 482 -4.03 16.61 15.63
CA MET A 482 -4.11 17.80 14.75
C MET A 482 -5.52 18.39 14.70
N PHE A 483 -6.56 17.55 14.77
CA PHE A 483 -7.95 17.99 14.62
C PHE A 483 -8.72 18.18 15.94
N LYS A 484 -8.13 17.80 17.08
CA LYS A 484 -8.68 18.09 18.42
C LYS A 484 -8.09 19.34 19.08
N GLY A 485 -7.15 20.03 18.43
CA GLY A 485 -6.44 21.16 19.02
C GLY A 485 -5.58 20.79 20.24
N GLN A 486 -5.31 19.50 20.44
CA GLN A 486 -4.48 19.00 21.53
C GLN A 486 -3.04 18.86 21.02
N SER A 487 -2.16 19.73 21.50
CA SER A 487 -0.72 19.53 21.35
C SER A 487 -0.31 18.25 22.11
N CYS A 488 0.76 17.58 21.66
CA CYS A 488 1.49 16.63 22.50
C CYS A 488 2.22 17.39 23.63
N SER A 489 1.52 18.20 24.42
CA SER A 489 2.01 18.60 25.73
C SER A 489 1.70 17.44 26.66
N GLY A 490 2.69 16.56 26.83
CA GLY A 490 2.78 15.87 28.11
C GLY A 490 2.78 16.95 29.17
N GLU A 491 1.93 16.78 30.16
CA GLU A 491 1.86 17.60 31.35
C GLU A 491 3.29 17.93 31.79
N LYS A 492 3.63 19.22 31.81
CA LYS A 492 4.66 19.70 32.71
C LYS A 492 4.01 19.57 34.08
N ASP A 493 4.25 18.46 34.75
CA ASP A 493 4.02 18.33 36.18
C ASP A 493 4.93 19.34 36.89
N ASN A 494 4.39 20.54 37.12
CA ASN A 494 4.82 21.42 38.18
C ASN A 494 3.87 21.19 39.36
N ASN A 495 4.23 20.26 40.23
CA ASN A 495 4.24 20.45 41.68
C ASN A 495 4.91 19.26 42.37
#